data_AF-A0A7X6WJ34-F1
#
_entry.id   AF-A0A7X6WJ34-F1
#
_cell.length_a   1.000
_cell.length_b   1.000
_cell.length_c   1.000
_cell.angle_alpha   90.00
_cell.angle_beta   90.00
_cell.angle_gamma   90.00
#
_symmetry.space_group_name_H-M   'P 1'
#
loop_
_entity.id
_entity.type
_entity.pdbx_description
1 polymer ?
#
loop_
_entity_poly.entity_id
_entity_poly.type
_entity_poly.pdbx_seq_one_letter_code
_entity_poly.pdbx_strand_id
1 'polypeptide(L)' 'MVVESVTEEKLTHLDARGRAQMVDVTAKADTVREAVARIEVRMQPQTLALIQEGGLPKGDV' A
#
# COMPACT_ATOMS: atom_id res chain seq x y z
N MET A 1 15.58 -29.91 -1.65
CA MET A 1 14.56 -28.84 -1.65
C MET A 1 15.32 -27.53 -1.67
N VAL A 2 15.22 -26.80 -2.78
CA VAL A 2 16.05 -25.63 -3.10
C VAL A 2 15.74 -24.52 -2.09
N VAL A 3 16.72 -24.13 -1.29
CA VAL A 3 16.68 -22.85 -0.58
C VAL A 3 16.99 -21.79 -1.63
N GLU A 4 15.95 -21.17 -2.17
CA GLU A 4 16.11 -20.00 -3.03
C GLU A 4 16.72 -18.89 -2.19
N SER A 5 17.97 -18.55 -2.53
CA SER A 5 18.66 -17.39 -2.00
C SER A 5 17.92 -16.13 -2.47
N VAL A 6 17.18 -15.49 -1.58
CA VAL A 6 16.75 -14.10 -1.77
C VAL A 6 18.04 -13.29 -1.91
N THR A 7 18.33 -12.82 -3.12
CA THR A 7 19.31 -11.75 -3.30
C THR A 7 18.86 -10.60 -2.41
N GLU A 8 19.65 -10.30 -1.39
CA GLU A 8 19.32 -9.31 -0.36
C GLU A 8 19.35 -7.90 -0.99
N GLU A 9 18.28 -7.53 -1.69
CA GLU A 9 18.12 -6.18 -2.22
C GLU A 9 18.04 -5.22 -1.04
N LYS A 10 19.05 -4.36 -0.93
CA LYS A 10 19.19 -3.41 0.16
C LYS A 10 17.97 -2.49 0.21
N LEU A 11 17.20 -2.58 1.29
CA LEU A 11 16.05 -1.71 1.56
C LEU A 11 16.54 -0.25 1.68
N THR A 12 16.00 0.63 0.84
CA THR A 12 16.45 2.03 0.76
C THR A 12 15.93 2.89 1.91
N HIS A 13 14.75 2.57 2.44
CA HIS A 13 14.09 3.31 3.51
C HIS A 13 14.47 2.84 4.92
N LEU A 14 15.42 1.90 5.06
CA LEU A 14 15.92 1.43 6.35
C LEU A 14 17.43 1.69 6.47
N ASP A 15 17.87 2.08 7.66
CA ASP A 15 19.29 2.19 7.99
C ASP A 15 19.91 0.82 8.30
N ALA A 16 21.23 0.77 8.54
CA ALA A 16 21.95 -0.46 8.85
C ALA A 16 21.50 -1.15 10.16
N ARG A 17 20.70 -0.48 10.99
CA ARG A 17 20.11 -1.00 12.22
C ARG A 17 18.63 -1.34 12.05
N GLY A 18 18.10 -1.28 10.81
CA GLY A 18 16.69 -1.55 10.50
C GLY A 18 15.73 -0.42 10.90
N ARG A 19 16.23 0.77 11.24
CA ARG A 19 15.38 1.91 11.60
C ARG A 19 14.98 2.67 10.34
N ALA A 20 13.77 3.21 10.31
CA ALA A 20 13.30 4.01 9.19
C ALA A 20 14.20 5.24 8.94
N GLN A 21 14.51 5.49 7.67
CA GLN A 21 15.22 6.68 7.20
C GLN A 21 14.59 7.17 5.90
N MET A 22 14.62 8.49 5.67
CA MET A 22 14.23 9.06 4.38
C MET A 22 15.40 8.95 3.39
N VAL A 23 15.11 8.52 2.17
CA VAL A 23 16.12 8.45 1.10
C VAL A 23 16.39 9.86 0.57
N ASP A 24 17.65 10.28 0.51
CA ASP A 24 18.03 11.51 -0.19
C ASP A 24 17.80 11.34 -1.70
N VAL A 25 16.98 12.23 -2.26
CA VAL A 25 16.64 12.27 -3.68
C VAL A 25 17.11 13.55 -4.37
N THR A 26 17.88 14.40 -3.68
CA THR A 26 18.28 15.74 -4.15
C THR A 26 18.98 15.71 -5.51
N ALA A 27 19.80 14.69 -5.77
CA ALA A 27 20.53 14.55 -7.03
C ALA A 27 19.69 13.94 -8.18
N LYS A 28 18.45 13.52 -7.93
CA LYS A 28 17.59 12.94 -8.97
C LYS A 28 17.03 14.05 -9.85
N ALA A 29 17.06 13.84 -11.16
CA ALA A 29 16.43 14.77 -12.09
C ALA A 29 14.90 14.77 -11.92
N ASP A 30 14.31 15.95 -12.07
CA ASP A 30 12.87 16.10 -12.08
C ASP A 30 12.27 15.45 -13.33
N THR A 31 11.21 14.67 -13.13
CA THR A 31 10.46 13.99 -14.19
C THR A 31 8.99 13.99 -13.82
N VAL A 32 8.09 14.07 -14.80
CA VAL A 32 6.66 13.87 -14.55
C VAL A 32 6.41 12.41 -14.15
N ARG A 33 5.77 12.21 -13.01
CA ARG A 33 5.46 10.87 -12.46
C ARG A 33 4.01 10.85 -12.02
N GLU A 34 3.31 9.78 -12.39
CA GLU A 34 1.94 9.50 -11.97
C GLU A 34 1.85 8.04 -11.52
N ALA A 35 1.04 7.79 -10.51
CA ALA A 35 0.72 6.45 -10.05
C ALA A 35 -0.77 6.37 -9.70
N VAL A 36 -1.43 5.31 -10.15
CA VAL A 36 -2.84 5.02 -9.83
C VAL A 36 -2.88 3.78 -8.95
N ALA A 37 -3.62 3.86 -7.83
CA ALA A 37 -3.85 2.73 -6.94
C ALA A 37 -5.34 2.38 -6.90
N ARG A 38 -5.65 1.09 -6.75
CA ARG A 38 -7.00 0.55 -6.52
C ARG A 38 -6.95 -0.39 -5.33
N ILE A 39 -8.04 -0.44 -4.58
CA ILE A 39 -8.28 -1.43 -3.53
C ILE A 39 -9.68 -2.03 -3.67
N GLU A 40 -9.89 -3.16 -3.01
CA GLU A 40 -11.19 -3.81 -2.88
C GLU A 40 -11.45 -4.14 -1.41
N VAL A 41 -12.71 -3.99 -0.98
CA VAL A 41 -13.14 -4.39 0.35
C VAL A 41 -14.06 -5.59 0.21
N ARG A 42 -13.61 -6.74 0.73
CA ARG A 42 -14.45 -7.95 0.80
C ARG A 42 -15.33 -7.89 2.04
N MET A 43 -16.61 -8.18 1.86
CA MET A 43 -17.61 -8.18 2.93
C MET A 43 -18.69 -9.23 2.67
N GLN A 44 -19.57 -9.44 3.64
CA GLN A 44 -20.71 -10.34 3.49
C GLN A 44 -21.74 -9.72 2.52
N PRO A 45 -22.48 -10.54 1.75
CA PRO A 45 -23.51 -10.04 0.84
C PRO A 45 -24.57 -9.17 1.54
N GLN A 46 -24.93 -9.50 2.78
CA GLN A 46 -25.89 -8.74 3.58
C GLN A 46 -25.37 -7.34 3.90
N THR A 47 -24.07 -7.19 4.13
CA THR A 47 -23.45 -5.87 4.37
C THR A 47 -23.54 -4.99 3.13
N LEU A 48 -23.29 -5.56 1.94
CA LEU A 48 -23.41 -4.84 0.68
C LEU A 48 -24.86 -4.39 0.43
N ALA A 49 -25.85 -5.26 0.69
CA ALA A 49 -27.25 -4.91 0.54
C ALA A 49 -27.64 -3.72 1.45
N LEU A 50 -27.21 -3.75 2.72
CA LEU A 50 -27.47 -2.66 3.67
C LEU A 50 -26.81 -1.34 3.26
N ILE A 51 -25.61 -1.39 2.69
CA ILE A 51 -24.92 -0.22 2.12
C ILE A 51 -25.75 0.37 0.98
N GLN A 52 -26.17 -0.47 0.02
CA GLN A 52 -26.94 -0.04 -1.15
C GLN A 52 -28.31 0.54 -0.79
N GLU A 53 -28.93 0.06 0.28
CA GLU A 53 -30.21 0.54 0.80
C GLU A 53 -30.08 1.84 1.62
N GLY A 54 -28.86 2.31 1.90
CA GLY A 54 -28.60 3.50 2.72
C GLY A 54 -28.97 3.32 4.19
N GLY A 55 -29.08 2.07 4.68
CA GLY A 55 -29.64 1.73 5.98
C GLY A 55 -28.65 1.78 7.15
N LEU A 56 -27.43 2.28 6.94
CA LEU A 56 -26.37 2.21 7.94
C LEU A 56 -26.37 3.43 8.89
N PRO A 57 -26.22 3.22 10.21
CA PRO A 57 -26.20 4.31 11.19
C PRO A 57 -25.06 5.33 10.99
N LYS A 58 -24.04 4.94 10.23
CA LYS A 58 -22.87 5.77 9.94
C LYS A 58 -23.13 6.80 8.81
N GLY A 59 -24.31 6.76 8.18
CA GLY A 59 -24.63 7.60 7.03
C GLY A 59 -24.22 6.94 5.71
N ASP A 60 -24.07 7.76 4.67
CA ASP A 60 -23.72 7.33 3.31
C ASP A 60 -22.31 6.71 3.26
N VAL A 61 -22.20 5.49 2.70
CA VAL A 61 -20.98 4.65 2.64
C VAL A 61 -20.80 4.00 1.29
#